data_AF-A0A2W4KR50-F1
#
_entry.id   AF-A0A2W4KR50-F1
#
_cell.length_a   1.000
_cell.length_b   1.000
_cell.length_c   1.000
_cell.angle_alpha   90.00
_cell.angle_beta   90.00
_cell.angle_gamma   90.00
#
_symmetry.space_group_name_H-M   'P 1'
#
loop_
_entity.id
_entity.type
_entity.pdbx_description
1 polymer ?
#
loop_
_entity_poly.entity_id
_entity_poly.type
_entity_poly.pdbx_seq_one_letter_code
_entity_poly.pdbx_strand_id
1 'polypeptide(L)'
;MKKTIGIFEESKGYGFVIPTSRKEHKGDFYINQKNFFGAKNGDLVEIEILDTNRGKSKEAKIIKIIGKDSSSLEKNFEGLEKIVGVYSQNKEGFGFVDL
;
A
#
# COMPACT_ATOMS: atom_id res chain seq x y z
N MET A 1 8.32 -0.43 -16.72
CA MET A 1 7.35 -0.89 -15.69
C MET A 1 7.78 -0.30 -14.36
N LYS A 2 6.90 0.38 -13.62
CA LYS A 2 7.27 1.03 -12.34
C LYS A 2 6.85 0.13 -11.17
N LYS A 3 7.76 -0.06 -10.23
CA LYS A 3 7.53 -0.83 -8.99
C LYS A 3 7.61 0.10 -7.80
N THR A 4 6.86 -0.21 -6.74
CA THR A 4 6.98 0.49 -5.47
C THR A 4 6.65 -0.44 -4.31
N ILE A 5 7.05 -0.05 -3.11
CA ILE A 5 6.78 -0.79 -1.87
C ILE A 5 5.76 -0.01 -1.05
N GLY A 6 4.85 -0.74 -0.42
CA GLY A 6 3.84 -0.14 0.42
C GLY A 6 3.17 -1.13 1.35
N ILE A 7 2.33 -0.60 2.24
CA ILE A 7 1.50 -1.41 3.13
C ILE A 7 0.18 -1.71 2.43
N PHE A 8 -0.19 -2.99 2.39
CA PHE A 8 -1.46 -3.43 1.84
C PHE A 8 -2.57 -3.32 2.88
N GLU A 9 -3.65 -2.65 2.50
CA GLU A 9 -4.90 -2.64 3.25
C GLU A 9 -6.03 -3.29 2.45
N GLU A 10 -6.66 -4.29 3.05
CA GLU A 10 -7.75 -5.04 2.45
C GLU A 10 -9.09 -4.43 2.84
N SER A 11 -9.97 -4.24 1.85
CA SER A 11 -11.37 -3.91 2.02
C SER A 11 -12.25 -4.99 1.38
N LYS A 12 -13.58 -4.86 1.50
CA LYS A 12 -14.51 -5.87 0.97
C LYS A 12 -14.48 -5.91 -0.56
N GLY A 13 -13.71 -6.85 -1.12
CA GLY A 13 -13.63 -7.12 -2.56
C GLY A 13 -12.59 -6.30 -3.33
N TYR A 14 -11.76 -5.52 -2.64
CA TYR A 14 -10.64 -4.76 -3.21
C TYR A 14 -9.74 -4.26 -2.09
N GLY A 15 -8.54 -3.79 -2.42
CA GLY A 15 -7.61 -3.26 -1.44
C GLY A 15 -6.85 -2.07 -1.98
N PHE A 16 -6.07 -1.47 -1.10
CA PHE A 16 -5.17 -0.38 -1.43
C PHE A 16 -3.76 -0.69 -0.97
N VAL A 17 -2.77 -0.17 -1.69
CA VAL A 17 -1.40 -0.14 -1.22
C VAL A 17 -0.98 1.29 -1.01
N ILE A 18 -0.58 1.58 0.22
CA ILE A 18 -0.10 2.89 0.65
C ILE A 18 1.42 2.88 0.45
N PRO A 19 1.97 3.65 -0.51
CA PRO A 19 3.40 3.63 -0.77
C PRO A 19 4.17 4.19 0.42
N THR A 20 5.32 3.58 0.74
CA THR A 20 6.22 4.09 1.77
C THR A 20 6.79 5.46 1.39
N SER A 21 7.01 5.72 0.09
CA SER A 21 7.52 6.99 -0.43
C SER A 21 6.41 7.85 -1.04
N ARG A 22 5.62 8.55 -0.20
CA ARG A 22 4.54 9.46 -0.66
C ARG A 22 5.02 10.70 -1.42
N LYS A 23 6.30 11.11 -1.26
CA LYS A 23 6.90 12.21 -2.06
C LYS A 23 6.92 11.87 -3.56
N GLU A 24 7.12 10.59 -3.89
CA GLU A 24 7.22 10.12 -5.28
C GLU A 24 5.87 9.70 -5.88
N HIS A 25 4.92 9.36 -5.01
CA HIS A 25 3.61 8.85 -5.41
C HIS A 25 2.48 9.67 -4.79
N LYS A 26 1.76 10.43 -5.63
CA LYS A 26 0.58 11.20 -5.23
C LYS A 26 -0.64 10.28 -5.11
N GLY A 27 -0.76 9.61 -3.96
CA GLY A 27 -1.93 8.83 -3.57
C GLY A 27 -1.72 7.32 -3.56
N ASP A 28 -2.78 6.62 -3.20
CA ASP A 28 -2.77 5.17 -2.96
C ASP A 28 -3.00 4.38 -4.25
N PHE A 29 -2.54 3.13 -4.24
CA PHE A 29 -2.68 2.22 -5.37
C PHE A 29 -3.84 1.27 -5.16
N TYR A 30 -4.82 1.30 -6.05
CA TYR A 30 -5.94 0.37 -6.03
C TYR A 30 -5.49 -1.02 -6.48
N ILE A 31 -5.75 -2.04 -5.67
CA ILE A 31 -5.52 -3.45 -5.99
C ILE A 31 -6.85 -4.16 -6.12
N ASN A 32 -7.07 -4.81 -7.26
CA ASN A 32 -8.23 -5.70 -7.44
C ASN A 32 -8.06 -6.99 -6.60
N GLN A 33 -9.14 -7.57 -6.07
CA GLN A 33 -9.10 -8.82 -5.31
C GLN A 33 -8.32 -9.96 -6.00
N LYS A 34 -8.42 -10.06 -7.33
CA LYS A 34 -7.68 -11.07 -8.11
C LYS A 34 -6.14 -10.87 -8.09
N ASN A 35 -5.70 -9.66 -7.73
CA ASN A 35 -4.30 -9.23 -7.73
C ASN A 35 -3.72 -9.10 -6.31
N PHE A 36 -4.39 -9.62 -5.29
CA PHE A 36 -3.89 -9.55 -3.90
C PHE A 36 -2.64 -10.39 -3.67
N PHE A 37 -2.40 -11.41 -4.49
CA PHE A 37 -1.27 -12.33 -4.32
C PHE A 37 -1.26 -13.01 -2.93
N GLY A 38 -2.44 -13.15 -2.30
CA GLY A 38 -2.59 -13.70 -0.95
C GLY A 38 -2.18 -12.76 0.20
N ALA A 39 -1.88 -11.50 -0.10
CA ALA A 39 -1.57 -10.49 0.91
C ALA A 39 -2.77 -10.26 1.82
N LYS A 40 -2.49 -10.00 3.10
CA LYS A 40 -3.47 -9.68 4.13
C LYS A 40 -3.29 -8.24 4.58
N ASN A 41 -4.35 -7.71 5.20
CA ASN A 41 -4.31 -6.37 5.79
C ASN A 41 -3.09 -6.18 6.71
N GLY A 42 -2.29 -5.15 6.46
CA GLY A 42 -1.06 -4.82 7.19
C GLY A 42 0.23 -5.42 6.61
N ASP A 43 0.16 -6.24 5.56
CA ASP A 43 1.35 -6.81 4.93
C ASP A 43 2.14 -5.72 4.18
N LEU A 44 3.46 -5.71 4.36
CA LEU A 44 4.36 -4.95 3.49
C LEU A 44 4.50 -5.71 2.17
N VAL A 45 4.20 -5.04 1.07
CA VAL A 45 4.15 -5.64 -0.26
C VAL A 45 4.92 -4.81 -1.28
N GLU A 46 5.47 -5.51 -2.27
CA GLU A 46 5.97 -4.90 -3.50
C GLU A 46 4.87 -4.98 -4.56
N ILE A 47 4.58 -3.84 -5.19
CA ILE A 47 3.58 -3.73 -6.23
C ILE A 47 4.17 -3.29 -7.57
N GLU A 48 3.55 -3.78 -8.63
CA GLU A 48 3.75 -3.27 -9.99
C GLU A 48 2.60 -2.32 -10.34
N ILE A 49 2.96 -1.06 -10.62
CA ILE A 49 2.01 -0.02 -11.00
C ILE A 49 1.63 -0.25 -12.46
N LEU A 50 0.34 -0.38 -12.73
CA LEU A 50 -0.20 -0.48 -14.08
C LEU A 50 -0.39 0.93 -14.66
N ASP A 51 -0.25 1.08 -15.98
CA ASP A 51 -0.56 2.34 -16.69
C ASP A 51 -2.07 2.62 -16.81
N THR A 52 -2.90 1.87 -16.07
CA THR A 52 -4.35 2.04 -16.01
C THR A 52 -4.72 2.76 -14.72
N ASN A 53 -5.56 3.78 -14.84
CA ASN A 53 -6.09 4.52 -13.69
C ASN A 53 -7.53 4.09 -13.42
N ARG A 54 -7.90 3.95 -12.14
CA ARG A 54 -9.27 3.70 -11.72
C ARG A 54 -9.75 4.85 -10.84
N GLY A 55 -10.36 5.86 -11.47
CA GLY A 55 -10.78 7.08 -10.78
C GLY A 55 -9.58 7.95 -10.37
N LYS A 56 -9.49 8.28 -9.07
CA LYS A 56 -8.38 9.10 -8.51
C LYS A 56 -7.12 8.28 -8.17
N SER A 57 -7.22 6.96 -8.13
CA SER A 57 -6.11 6.06 -7.76
C SER A 57 -5.57 5.31 -8.98
N LYS A 58 -4.27 5.02 -8.96
CA LYS A 58 -3.64 4.17 -9.98
C LYS A 58 -3.93 2.70 -9.67
N GLU A 59 -4.18 1.90 -10.70
CA GLU A 59 -4.31 0.46 -10.50
C GLU A 59 -2.92 -0.18 -10.38
N ALA A 60 -2.80 -1.15 -9.48
CA ALA A 60 -1.57 -1.93 -9.34
C ALA A 60 -1.91 -3.39 -9.03
N LYS A 61 -0.88 -4.24 -9.10
CA LYS A 61 -0.95 -5.63 -8.65
C LYS A 61 0.19 -5.93 -7.68
N ILE A 62 -0.08 -6.77 -6.71
CA ILE A 62 0.95 -7.26 -5.79
C ILE A 62 1.77 -8.31 -6.52
N ILE A 63 3.08 -8.12 -6.54
CA ILE A 63 4.03 -9.06 -7.15
C ILE A 63 4.80 -9.85 -6.08
N LYS A 64 4.88 -9.34 -4.86
CA LYS A 64 5.57 -9.99 -3.74
C LYS A 64 5.08 -9.49 -2.39
N ILE A 65 4.93 -10.41 -1.44
CA ILE A 65 4.74 -10.08 -0.02
C ILE A 65 6.12 -10.06 0.63
N ILE A 66 6.49 -8.94 1.23
CA ILE A 66 7.79 -8.72 1.87
C ILE A 66 7.73 -9.19 3.33
N GLY A 67 6.62 -8.93 4.03
CA GLY A 67 6.44 -9.42 5.40
C GLY A 67 5.14 -8.99 6.06
N LYS A 68 4.79 -9.73 7.12
CA LYS A 68 3.71 -9.40 8.07
C LYS A 68 4.31 -8.58 9.20
N ASP A 69 3.77 -7.40 9.43
CA ASP A 69 4.15 -6.51 10.52
C ASP A 69 5.59 -5.97 10.45
N SER A 70 5.67 -4.65 10.59
CA SER A 70 6.85 -3.80 10.67
C SER A 70 7.90 -4.20 11.71
N SER A 71 7.66 -5.24 12.52
CA SER A 71 8.51 -5.68 13.63
C SER A 71 9.67 -6.60 13.19
N SER A 72 9.50 -7.37 12.11
CA SER A 72 10.56 -8.26 11.59
C SER A 72 11.38 -7.64 10.45
N LEU A 73 10.92 -6.49 9.94
CA LEU A 73 11.53 -5.77 8.82
C LEU A 73 12.73 -4.88 9.20
N GLU A 74 12.98 -4.69 10.50
CA GLU A 74 14.11 -3.89 10.98
C GLU A 74 15.47 -4.49 10.62
N LYS A 75 15.53 -5.74 10.16
CA LYS A 75 16.79 -6.43 9.87
C LYS A 75 17.29 -6.35 8.43
N ASN A 76 16.48 -5.89 7.45
CA ASN A 76 16.88 -5.98 6.03
C ASN A 76 16.57 -4.74 5.16
N PHE A 77 16.05 -3.63 5.71
CA PHE A 77 15.78 -2.40 4.95
C PHE A 77 16.48 -1.20 5.57
N GLU A 78 17.80 -1.12 5.38
CA GLU A 78 18.59 0.08 5.64
C GLU A 78 18.20 1.15 4.60
N GLY A 79 17.51 2.23 5.04
CA GLY A 79 17.29 3.42 4.20
C GLY A 79 15.86 3.79 3.79
N LEU A 80 14.80 3.17 4.32
CA LEU A 80 13.42 3.63 4.10
C LEU A 80 12.96 4.59 5.21
N GLU A 81 12.61 5.84 4.86
CA GLU A 81 11.98 6.79 5.79
C GLU A 81 10.64 6.20 6.28
N LYS A 82 10.56 5.90 7.59
CA LYS A 82 9.35 5.37 8.23
C LYS A 82 8.33 6.50 8.39
N ILE A 83 7.27 6.50 7.58
CA ILE A 83 6.14 7.42 7.76
C ILE A 83 5.21 6.83 8.83
N VAL A 84 5.08 7.51 9.97
CA VAL A 84 4.11 7.20 11.02
C VAL A 84 2.94 8.16 10.86
N GLY A 85 1.70 7.66 10.84
CA GLY A 85 0.54 8.53 11.01
C GLY A 85 -0.72 7.73 11.31
N VAL A 86 -1.78 8.47 11.61
CA VAL A 86 -3.00 7.92 12.21
C VAL A 86 -4.12 8.00 11.17
N TYR A 87 -4.70 6.85 10.82
CA TYR A 87 -5.92 6.79 10.01
C TYR A 87 -7.15 6.91 10.91
N SER A 88 -8.05 7.83 10.58
CA SER A 88 -9.37 7.95 11.20
C SER A 88 -10.46 7.53 10.21
N GLN A 89 -11.32 6.61 10.63
CA GLN A 89 -12.41 6.10 9.81
C GLN A 89 -13.70 6.87 10.11
N ASN A 90 -14.24 7.56 9.10
CA ASN A 90 -15.53 8.23 9.19
C ASN A 90 -16.56 7.54 8.27
N LYS A 91 -17.86 7.81 8.50
CA LYS A 91 -18.97 7.24 7.72
C LYS A 91 -18.90 7.50 6.21
N GLU A 92 -18.08 8.45 5.76
CA GLU A 92 -17.96 8.89 4.36
C GLU A 92 -16.65 8.44 3.69
N GLY A 93 -15.78 7.73 4.40
CA GLY A 93 -14.52 7.22 3.86
C GLY A 93 -13.36 7.26 4.84
N PHE A 94 -12.18 6.94 4.30
CA PHE A 94 -10.92 6.83 5.04
C PHE A 94 -10.06 8.06 4.75
N GLY A 95 -9.45 8.65 5.78
CA GLY A 95 -8.52 9.76 5.65
C GLY A 95 -7.33 9.60 6.59
N PHE A 96 -6.12 9.85 6.07
CA PHE A 96 -4.91 9.90 6.87
C PHE A 96 -4.78 11.27 7.52
N VAL A 97 -4.44 11.29 8.81
CA VAL A 97 -4.01 12.50 9.51
C VAL A 97 -2.51 12.34 9.79
N ASP A 98 -1.70 13.20 9.18
CA ASP A 98 -0.28 13.32 9.52
C ASP A 98 -0.15 13.84 10.96
N LEU A 99 0.79 13.27 11.72
CA LEU A 99 1.17 13.69 13.07
C LEU A 99 2.50 14.44 13.02
#